data_AF-A0A7Y6Q5I4-F1
#
_entry.id   AF-A0A7Y6Q5I4-F1
#
_cell.length_a   1.000
_cell.length_b   1.000
_cell.length_c   1.000
_cell.angle_alpha   90.00
_cell.angle_beta   90.00
_cell.angle_gamma   90.00
#
_symmetry.space_group_name_H-M   'P 1'
#
loop_
_entity.id
_entity.type
_entity.pdbx_description
1 polymer ?
#
loop_
_entity_poly.entity_id
_entity_poly.type
_entity_poly.pdbx_seq_one_letter_code
_entity_poly.pdbx_strand_id
1 'polypeptide(L)'
;MSLHAMLFDEALSRNRFKKIENEVAGLLKTLDIEPHFTKPYSGQSKPIERAWKDLAEEISKHPAMSGAYTGNKPENKPENYRTWAVPLDVLERHVAERIAEHNARTGRRSETAKGRSFDETFAESMRHPATIVRRATEAQRSLWMLAAKVLKTRPRNGEIHFQKNVYWAPELNEWMGKHLTVRFDPDKLHQPVKVYDPEGRFICDAPCTEKAGYNEQAKAARHERNRRALVKLNKAKAKLHKQMSAAQLGELYAADPPEKPEPIRPTITRIVTGNLAIEQETDVMSQDEYEAGIARGLSLISGDSSIIPFPRGDRPAGSASGRKSRAET
;
A
#
# COMPACT_ATOMS: atom_id res chain seq x y z
N MET A 1 3.33 -17.24 0.14
CA MET A 1 2.16 -17.35 -0.75
C MET A 1 1.07 -16.45 -0.19
N SER A 2 0.32 -15.72 -1.01
CA SER A 2 -0.77 -14.86 -0.51
C SER A 2 -1.99 -15.74 -0.20
N LEU A 3 -2.69 -15.46 0.92
CA LEU A 3 -3.96 -16.11 1.32
C LEU A 3 -4.98 -16.16 0.16
N HIS A 4 -4.92 -15.18 -0.74
CA HIS A 4 -5.77 -15.07 -1.91
C HIS A 4 -5.57 -16.21 -2.94
N ALA A 5 -4.33 -16.61 -3.22
CA ALA A 5 -4.06 -17.70 -4.16
C ALA A 5 -4.61 -19.02 -3.60
N MET A 6 -4.40 -19.25 -2.31
CA MET A 6 -4.83 -20.46 -1.62
C MET A 6 -6.36 -20.66 -1.62
N LEU A 7 -7.14 -19.58 -1.58
CA LEU A 7 -8.60 -19.63 -1.52
C LEU A 7 -9.27 -19.67 -2.91
N PHE A 8 -8.74 -18.92 -3.89
CA PHE A 8 -9.47 -18.57 -5.12
C PHE A 8 -8.85 -19.09 -6.42
N ASP A 9 -7.78 -19.87 -6.38
CA ASP A 9 -7.20 -20.45 -7.60
C ASP A 9 -8.24 -21.28 -8.38
N GLU A 10 -8.21 -21.16 -9.71
CA GLU A 10 -9.20 -21.70 -10.66
C GLU A 10 -10.68 -21.23 -10.58
N ALA A 11 -11.04 -20.24 -9.76
CA ALA A 11 -12.39 -19.68 -9.80
C ALA A 11 -12.68 -19.01 -11.17
N LEU A 12 -13.72 -19.47 -11.88
CA LEU A 12 -14.04 -19.12 -13.27
C LEU A 12 -14.22 -17.60 -13.51
N SER A 13 -14.57 -16.83 -12.49
CA SER A 13 -14.87 -15.38 -12.55
C SER A 13 -13.71 -14.46 -12.12
N ARG A 14 -12.48 -14.98 -12.00
CA ARG A 14 -11.29 -14.21 -11.60
C ARG A 14 -10.77 -13.31 -12.74
N ASN A 15 -11.11 -12.02 -12.71
CA ASN A 15 -10.64 -11.02 -13.70
C ASN A 15 -9.35 -10.25 -13.31
N ARG A 16 -8.70 -10.60 -12.18
CA ARG A 16 -7.58 -9.80 -11.64
C ARG A 16 -6.17 -10.32 -12.00
N PHE A 17 -5.98 -11.62 -12.24
CA PHE A 17 -4.65 -12.21 -12.51
C PHE A 17 -4.69 -13.25 -13.64
N LYS A 18 -3.60 -13.34 -14.40
CA LYS A 18 -3.43 -14.29 -15.53
C LYS A 18 -3.54 -15.73 -15.00
N LYS A 19 -4.31 -16.59 -15.69
CA LYS A 19 -4.38 -18.02 -15.38
C LYS A 19 -2.99 -18.64 -15.53
N ILE A 20 -2.54 -19.36 -14.51
CA ILE A 20 -1.32 -20.16 -14.59
C ILE A 20 -1.76 -21.57 -14.99
N GLU A 21 -1.11 -22.13 -16.01
CA GLU A 21 -1.36 -23.49 -16.48
C GLU A 21 -0.87 -24.48 -15.40
N ASN A 22 -1.71 -25.46 -15.01
CA ASN A 22 -1.48 -26.41 -13.90
C ASN A 22 -1.57 -25.83 -12.47
N GLU A 23 -2.37 -24.78 -12.26
CA GLU A 23 -2.67 -24.26 -10.93
C GLU A 23 -3.62 -25.21 -10.17
N VAL A 24 -3.37 -25.44 -8.87
CA VAL A 24 -4.21 -26.33 -8.07
C VAL A 24 -5.57 -25.67 -7.83
N ALA A 25 -6.66 -26.42 -7.98
CA ALA A 25 -8.00 -25.94 -7.64
C ALA A 25 -8.01 -25.32 -6.23
N GLY A 26 -8.45 -24.06 -6.14
CA GLY A 26 -8.57 -23.32 -4.90
C GLY A 26 -9.56 -24.01 -3.94
N LEU A 27 -9.48 -23.63 -2.66
CA LEU A 27 -10.31 -24.25 -1.63
C LEU A 27 -11.81 -24.11 -1.91
N LEU A 28 -12.25 -22.95 -2.43
CA LEU A 28 -13.67 -22.73 -2.71
C LEU A 28 -14.19 -23.67 -3.79
N LYS A 29 -13.45 -23.84 -4.90
CA LYS A 29 -13.79 -24.79 -5.96
C LYS A 29 -13.78 -26.24 -5.45
N THR A 30 -12.80 -26.58 -4.61
CA THR A 30 -12.69 -27.92 -3.99
C THR A 30 -13.90 -28.23 -3.09
N LEU A 31 -14.47 -27.21 -2.44
CA LEU A 31 -15.64 -27.33 -1.57
C LEU A 31 -16.97 -27.09 -2.30
N ASP A 32 -16.95 -27.00 -3.63
CA ASP A 32 -18.13 -26.74 -4.46
C ASP A 32 -18.84 -25.42 -4.08
N ILE A 33 -18.06 -24.40 -3.72
CA ILE A 33 -18.54 -23.06 -3.42
C ILE A 33 -18.37 -22.20 -4.67
N GLU A 34 -19.46 -21.66 -5.19
CA GLU A 34 -19.45 -20.72 -6.31
C GLU A 34 -19.17 -19.28 -5.79
N PRO A 35 -17.99 -18.68 -6.09
CA PRO A 35 -17.71 -17.33 -5.67
C PRO A 35 -18.33 -16.31 -6.64
N HIS A 36 -19.15 -15.41 -6.10
CA HIS A 36 -19.63 -14.23 -6.82
C HIS A 36 -18.77 -13.01 -6.46
N PHE A 37 -18.04 -12.48 -7.44
CA PHE A 37 -17.26 -11.25 -7.25
C PHE A 37 -18.08 -10.05 -7.71
N THR A 38 -18.30 -9.10 -6.80
CA THR A 38 -18.98 -7.84 -7.12
C THR A 38 -17.97 -6.76 -7.48
N LYS A 39 -18.31 -5.92 -8.48
CA LYS A 39 -17.47 -4.75 -8.83
C LYS A 39 -17.73 -3.63 -7.81
N PRO A 40 -16.69 -3.01 -7.21
CA PRO A 40 -16.88 -1.85 -6.34
C PRO A 40 -17.70 -0.76 -7.06
N TYR A 41 -18.55 -0.06 -6.31
CA TYR A 41 -19.44 1.00 -6.81
C TYR A 41 -20.53 0.54 -7.80
N SER A 42 -20.85 -0.76 -7.82
CA SER A 42 -22.00 -1.28 -8.58
C SER A 42 -23.25 -1.40 -7.70
N GLY A 43 -24.44 -1.35 -8.30
CA GLY A 43 -25.71 -1.48 -7.56
C GLY A 43 -25.80 -2.77 -6.73
N GLN A 44 -25.22 -3.86 -7.22
CA GLN A 44 -25.14 -5.14 -6.51
C GLN A 44 -24.17 -5.13 -5.33
N SER A 45 -23.21 -4.19 -5.29
CA SER A 45 -22.24 -4.04 -4.18
C SER A 45 -22.75 -3.19 -3.03
N LYS A 46 -23.86 -2.47 -3.21
CA LYS A 46 -24.38 -1.53 -2.22
C LYS A 46 -24.67 -2.17 -0.84
N PRO A 47 -25.21 -3.41 -0.75
CA PRO A 47 -25.38 -4.08 0.54
C PRO A 47 -24.05 -4.36 1.25
N ILE A 48 -23.04 -4.87 0.54
CA ILE A 48 -21.73 -5.20 1.13
C ILE A 48 -20.94 -3.93 1.50
N GLU A 49 -21.03 -2.87 0.70
CA GLU A 49 -20.42 -1.58 1.01
C GLU A 49 -21.03 -0.94 2.26
N ARG A 50 -22.36 -1.05 2.45
CA ARG A 50 -23.02 -0.60 3.68
C ARG A 50 -22.56 -1.39 4.89
N ALA A 51 -22.51 -2.71 4.80
CA ALA A 51 -22.04 -3.57 5.89
C ALA A 51 -20.59 -3.22 6.32
N TRP A 52 -19.69 -3.00 5.35
CA TRP A 52 -18.31 -2.59 5.64
C TRP A 52 -18.23 -1.21 6.29
N LYS A 53 -19.11 -0.29 5.90
CA LYS A 53 -19.19 1.03 6.53
C LYS A 53 -19.65 0.92 7.98
N ASP A 54 -20.66 0.10 8.26
CA ASP A 54 -21.19 -0.12 9.61
C ASP A 54 -20.13 -0.75 10.52
N LEU A 55 -19.44 -1.79 10.04
CA LEU A 55 -18.32 -2.41 10.78
C LEU A 55 -17.14 -1.45 10.99
N ALA A 56 -16.84 -0.59 10.02
CA ALA A 56 -15.79 0.41 10.18
C ALA A 56 -16.14 1.45 11.26
N GLU A 57 -17.42 1.83 11.38
CA GLU A 57 -17.88 2.74 12.43
C GLU A 57 -17.76 2.09 13.82
N GLU A 58 -18.14 0.81 13.92
CA GLU A 58 -18.21 0.10 15.20
C GLU A 58 -16.86 -0.44 15.69
N ILE A 59 -15.96 -0.81 14.77
CA ILE A 59 -14.66 -1.40 15.09
C ILE A 59 -13.56 -0.34 14.95
N SER A 60 -13.36 0.16 13.73
CA SER A 60 -12.19 0.97 13.37
C SER A 60 -12.24 2.37 13.97
N LYS A 61 -13.44 2.97 14.07
CA LYS A 61 -13.64 4.31 14.65
C LYS A 61 -14.06 4.27 16.11
N HIS A 62 -14.07 3.11 16.73
CA HIS A 62 -14.39 2.98 18.14
C HIS A 62 -13.42 3.85 18.99
N PRO A 63 -13.88 4.53 20.06
CA PRO A 63 -13.01 5.35 20.90
C PRO A 63 -11.77 4.62 21.42
N ALA A 64 -11.90 3.32 21.72
CA ALA A 64 -10.79 2.47 22.14
C ALA A 64 -9.67 2.34 21.09
N MET A 65 -9.96 2.56 19.80
CA MET A 65 -9.01 2.49 18.68
C MET A 65 -8.53 3.88 18.24
N SER A 66 -8.83 4.92 19.02
CA SER A 66 -8.37 6.28 18.74
C SER A 66 -6.85 6.34 18.69
N GLY A 67 -6.30 6.98 17.65
CA GLY A 67 -4.86 7.05 17.40
C GLY A 67 -4.27 5.89 16.60
N ALA A 68 -5.01 4.78 16.45
CA ALA A 68 -4.66 3.65 15.57
C ALA A 68 -5.38 3.72 14.21
N TYR A 69 -6.55 4.35 14.15
CA TYR A 69 -7.29 4.52 12.89
C TYR A 69 -6.56 5.40 11.88
N THR A 70 -6.48 4.94 10.63
CA THR A 70 -5.69 5.61 9.59
C THR A 70 -6.51 6.49 8.64
N GLY A 71 -7.84 6.50 8.78
CA GLY A 71 -8.73 7.13 7.81
C GLY A 71 -9.19 6.19 6.69
N ASN A 72 -10.29 6.56 6.03
CA ASN A 72 -10.85 5.79 4.91
C ASN A 72 -10.23 6.15 3.54
N LYS A 73 -9.52 7.28 3.46
CA LYS A 73 -8.80 7.75 2.26
C LYS A 73 -7.49 8.43 2.67
N PRO A 74 -6.49 8.50 1.77
CA PRO A 74 -5.22 9.18 2.05
C PRO A 74 -5.38 10.65 2.45
N GLU A 75 -6.40 11.35 1.95
CA GLU A 75 -6.70 12.75 2.31
C GLU A 75 -7.42 12.86 3.67
N ASN A 76 -8.17 11.82 4.08
CA ASN A 76 -8.98 11.81 5.30
C ASN A 76 -8.23 11.18 6.47
N LYS A 77 -7.01 11.66 6.76
CA LYS A 77 -6.25 11.17 7.91
C LYS A 77 -6.72 11.87 9.19
N PRO A 78 -7.03 11.11 10.25
CA PRO A 78 -7.29 11.69 11.57
C PRO A 78 -6.09 12.49 12.07
N GLU A 79 -6.33 13.52 12.88
CA GLU A 79 -5.25 14.35 13.45
C GLU A 79 -4.27 13.52 14.30
N ASN A 80 -4.76 12.49 14.96
CA ASN A 80 -3.98 11.55 15.78
C ASN A 80 -3.38 10.38 14.97
N TYR A 81 -3.25 10.52 13.65
CA TYR A 81 -2.66 9.48 12.80
C TYR A 81 -1.25 9.05 13.25
N ARG A 82 -1.03 7.73 13.37
CA ARG A 82 0.23 7.09 13.81
C ARG A 82 0.68 7.42 15.24
N THR A 83 -0.23 7.92 16.09
CA THR A 83 0.08 8.13 17.50
C THR A 83 0.24 6.80 18.24
N TRP A 84 -0.49 5.77 17.79
CA TRP A 84 -0.48 4.46 18.42
C TRP A 84 -0.59 3.33 17.40
N ALA A 85 0.03 2.19 17.73
CA ALA A 85 -0.17 0.93 17.03
C ALA A 85 -0.72 -0.08 18.05
N VAL A 86 -1.96 -0.52 17.82
CA VAL A 86 -2.64 -1.51 18.65
C VAL A 86 -1.85 -2.83 18.66
N PRO A 87 -1.52 -3.40 19.84
CA PRO A 87 -1.04 -4.77 19.95
C PRO A 87 -2.06 -5.77 19.37
N LEU A 88 -1.58 -6.79 18.67
CA LEU A 88 -2.45 -7.71 17.91
C LEU A 88 -3.51 -8.39 18.79
N ASP A 89 -3.13 -8.87 19.96
CA ASP A 89 -4.01 -9.51 20.95
C ASP A 89 -5.14 -8.58 21.42
N VAL A 90 -4.82 -7.29 21.62
CA VAL A 90 -5.80 -6.26 21.96
C VAL A 90 -6.76 -6.02 20.80
N LEU A 91 -6.25 -5.99 19.55
CA LEU A 91 -7.09 -5.84 18.36
C LEU A 91 -8.05 -7.02 18.21
N GLU A 92 -7.55 -8.25 18.33
CA GLU A 92 -8.33 -9.48 18.18
C GLU A 92 -9.49 -9.52 19.18
N ARG A 93 -9.21 -9.22 20.45
CA ARG A 93 -10.25 -9.13 21.49
C ARG A 93 -11.27 -8.03 21.18
N HIS A 94 -10.80 -6.83 20.84
CA HIS A 94 -11.69 -5.70 20.51
C HIS A 94 -12.60 -6.03 19.33
N VAL A 95 -12.05 -6.58 18.25
CA VAL A 95 -12.81 -7.00 17.08
C VAL A 95 -13.86 -8.05 17.44
N ALA A 96 -13.49 -9.06 18.24
CA ALA A 96 -14.42 -10.09 18.68
C ALA A 96 -15.59 -9.53 19.50
N GLU A 97 -15.30 -8.63 20.45
CA GLU A 97 -16.33 -7.96 21.26
C GLU A 97 -17.27 -7.10 20.40
N ARG A 98 -16.72 -6.29 19.49
CA ARG A 98 -17.53 -5.42 18.63
C ARG A 98 -18.38 -6.21 17.64
N ILE A 99 -17.88 -7.32 17.10
CA ILE A 99 -18.68 -8.20 16.24
C ILE A 99 -19.81 -8.86 17.03
N ALA A 100 -19.55 -9.32 18.25
CA ALA A 100 -20.59 -9.88 19.11
C ALA A 100 -21.68 -8.84 19.43
N GLU A 101 -21.29 -7.62 19.78
CA GLU A 101 -22.23 -6.52 20.03
C GLU A 101 -23.04 -6.17 18.75
N HIS A 102 -22.37 -6.11 17.60
CA HIS A 102 -23.01 -5.87 16.31
C HIS A 102 -24.11 -6.90 16.03
N ASN A 103 -23.81 -8.19 16.23
CA ASN A 103 -24.76 -9.26 15.93
C ASN A 103 -25.92 -9.30 16.94
N ALA A 104 -25.65 -8.99 18.21
CA ALA A 104 -26.64 -9.01 19.28
C ALA A 104 -27.58 -7.79 19.27
N ARG A 105 -27.20 -6.67 18.62
CA ARG A 105 -28.00 -5.45 18.58
C ARG A 105 -29.39 -5.69 17.98
N THR A 106 -30.42 -5.46 18.78
CA THR A 106 -31.84 -5.54 18.39
C THR A 106 -32.30 -4.27 17.67
N GLY A 107 -33.55 -4.25 17.17
CA GLY A 107 -34.11 -3.11 16.45
C GLY A 107 -33.61 -2.95 15.02
N ARG A 108 -33.08 -4.02 14.40
CA ARG A 108 -32.56 -3.94 13.03
C ARG A 108 -33.68 -3.74 12.02
N ARG A 109 -33.54 -2.72 11.17
CA ARG A 109 -34.50 -2.35 10.11
C ARG A 109 -34.31 -3.11 8.80
N SER A 110 -33.51 -4.18 8.79
CA SER A 110 -33.35 -5.01 7.58
C SER A 110 -34.62 -5.82 7.34
N GLU A 111 -34.88 -6.11 6.06
CA GLU A 111 -36.05 -6.88 5.62
C GLU A 111 -36.13 -8.26 6.30
N THR A 112 -34.99 -8.91 6.52
CA THR A 112 -34.91 -10.23 7.14
C THR A 112 -35.06 -10.17 8.67
N ALA A 113 -34.49 -9.15 9.32
CA ALA A 113 -34.49 -9.09 10.78
C ALA A 113 -35.80 -8.52 11.36
N LYS A 114 -36.48 -7.59 10.67
CA LYS A 114 -37.78 -7.03 11.06
C LYS A 114 -37.86 -6.60 12.54
N GLY A 115 -36.82 -5.92 13.03
CA GLY A 115 -36.71 -5.46 14.42
C GLY A 115 -35.95 -6.41 15.36
N ARG A 116 -35.63 -7.63 14.94
CA ARG A 116 -34.82 -8.60 15.69
C ARG A 116 -33.32 -8.34 15.54
N SER A 117 -32.51 -9.01 16.36
CA SER A 117 -31.05 -9.01 16.18
C SER A 117 -30.62 -9.91 15.02
N PHE A 118 -29.37 -9.77 14.57
CA PHE A 118 -28.83 -10.69 13.56
C PHE A 118 -28.65 -12.10 14.12
N ASP A 119 -28.28 -12.22 15.40
CA ASP A 119 -28.18 -13.52 16.09
C ASP A 119 -29.53 -14.24 16.14
N GLU A 120 -30.60 -13.55 16.51
CA GLU A 120 -31.95 -14.13 16.55
C GLU A 120 -32.40 -14.58 15.17
N THR A 121 -32.20 -13.73 14.17
CA THR A 121 -32.60 -13.99 12.78
C THR A 121 -31.80 -15.16 12.19
N PHE A 122 -30.50 -15.24 12.47
CA PHE A 122 -29.65 -16.34 12.02
C PHE A 122 -29.97 -17.66 12.76
N ALA A 123 -30.22 -17.60 14.06
CA ALA A 123 -30.57 -18.78 14.83
C ALA A 123 -31.95 -19.34 14.45
N GLU A 124 -32.89 -18.49 14.04
CA GLU A 124 -34.16 -18.92 13.46
C GLU A 124 -33.97 -19.54 12.08
N SER A 125 -33.20 -18.90 11.19
CA SER A 125 -32.96 -19.42 9.84
C SER A 125 -32.25 -20.77 9.86
N MET A 126 -31.32 -20.98 10.79
CA MET A 126 -30.64 -22.26 10.98
C MET A 126 -31.54 -23.35 11.56
N ARG A 127 -32.59 -22.98 12.32
CA ARG A 127 -33.59 -23.91 12.86
C ARG A 127 -34.69 -24.26 11.87
N HIS A 128 -34.86 -23.46 10.82
CA HIS A 128 -35.91 -23.67 9.83
C HIS A 128 -35.72 -25.02 9.10
N PRO A 129 -36.75 -25.88 8.99
CA PRO A 129 -36.63 -27.22 8.40
C PRO A 129 -36.16 -27.25 6.93
N ALA A 130 -36.40 -26.17 6.18
CA ALA A 130 -35.91 -26.06 4.80
C ALA A 130 -34.40 -25.79 4.70
N THR A 131 -33.73 -25.44 5.81
CA THR A 131 -32.31 -25.10 5.82
C THR A 131 -31.47 -26.37 5.97
N ILE A 132 -30.97 -26.88 4.85
CA ILE A 132 -30.11 -28.08 4.82
C ILE A 132 -28.65 -27.64 4.70
N VAL A 133 -27.89 -27.77 5.80
CA VAL A 133 -26.47 -27.42 5.84
C VAL A 133 -25.61 -28.68 5.88
N ARG A 134 -24.74 -28.82 4.88
CA ARG A 134 -23.71 -29.87 4.86
C ARG A 134 -22.50 -29.39 5.66
N ARG A 135 -21.99 -30.25 6.55
CA ARG A 135 -20.77 -29.95 7.32
C ARG A 135 -19.55 -30.55 6.62
N ALA A 136 -18.46 -29.79 6.61
CA ALA A 136 -17.19 -30.27 6.07
C ALA A 136 -16.65 -31.44 6.90
N THR A 137 -16.19 -32.49 6.22
CA THR A 137 -15.53 -33.65 6.86
C THR A 137 -14.18 -33.25 7.45
N GLU A 138 -13.61 -34.08 8.32
CA GLU A 138 -12.26 -33.84 8.85
C GLU A 138 -11.21 -33.77 7.73
N ALA A 139 -11.31 -34.66 6.73
CA ALA A 139 -10.45 -34.64 5.55
C ALA A 139 -10.53 -33.31 4.78
N GLN A 140 -11.75 -32.77 4.58
CA GLN A 140 -11.94 -31.47 3.93
C GLN A 140 -11.41 -30.31 4.78
N ARG A 141 -11.60 -30.35 6.11
CA ARG A 141 -11.10 -29.33 7.04
C ARG A 141 -9.58 -29.30 7.09
N SER A 142 -8.93 -30.45 6.93
CA SER A 142 -7.46 -30.54 6.90
C SER A 142 -6.83 -29.77 5.73
N LEU A 143 -7.62 -29.41 4.72
CA LEU A 143 -7.18 -28.57 3.60
C LEU A 143 -7.11 -27.08 3.97
N TRP A 144 -7.82 -26.67 5.02
CA TRP A 144 -7.85 -25.29 5.46
C TRP A 144 -6.47 -24.89 5.99
N MET A 145 -6.04 -23.67 5.67
CA MET A 145 -4.71 -23.13 6.01
C MET A 145 -3.50 -23.79 5.34
N LEU A 146 -3.67 -24.86 4.53
CA LEU A 146 -2.59 -25.43 3.74
C LEU A 146 -2.43 -24.76 2.36
N ALA A 147 -1.25 -24.22 2.10
CA ALA A 147 -0.83 -23.80 0.77
C ALA A 147 -0.64 -25.01 -0.14
N ALA A 148 -1.10 -24.93 -1.38
CA ALA A 148 -0.93 -26.00 -2.37
C ALA A 148 0.18 -25.69 -3.36
N LYS A 149 0.99 -26.68 -3.73
CA LYS A 149 2.00 -26.56 -4.78
C LYS A 149 2.16 -27.86 -5.55
N VAL A 150 2.19 -27.78 -6.88
CA VAL A 150 2.55 -28.92 -7.72
C VAL A 150 4.07 -29.09 -7.68
N LEU A 151 4.52 -30.28 -7.29
CA LEU A 151 5.94 -30.64 -7.19
C LEU A 151 6.19 -31.95 -7.91
N LYS A 152 7.35 -32.06 -8.56
CA LYS A 152 7.78 -33.30 -9.19
C LYS A 152 8.51 -34.18 -8.18
N THR A 153 8.10 -35.44 -8.05
CA THR A 153 8.80 -36.43 -7.23
C THR A 153 10.11 -36.83 -7.89
N ARG A 154 11.09 -37.26 -7.09
CA ARG A 154 12.36 -37.77 -7.61
C ARG A 154 12.16 -39.13 -8.30
N PRO A 155 12.80 -39.36 -9.46
CA PRO A 155 12.62 -40.60 -10.23
C PRO A 155 13.29 -41.82 -9.58
N ARG A 156 14.19 -41.63 -8.61
CA ARG A 156 14.94 -42.71 -7.97
C ARG A 156 14.19 -43.37 -6.80
N ASN A 157 13.45 -42.58 -6.03
CA ASN A 157 12.93 -42.97 -4.72
C ASN A 157 11.61 -42.28 -4.34
N GLY A 158 11.02 -41.47 -5.23
CA GLY A 158 9.73 -40.81 -4.96
C GLY A 158 9.80 -39.64 -3.99
N GLU A 159 10.98 -39.23 -3.53
CA GLU A 159 11.15 -38.12 -2.58
C GLU A 159 10.68 -36.78 -3.15
N ILE A 160 10.09 -35.97 -2.28
CA ILE A 160 9.63 -34.62 -2.61
C ILE A 160 10.59 -33.64 -1.93
N HIS A 161 11.29 -32.84 -2.74
CA HIS A 161 12.17 -31.79 -2.24
C HIS A 161 11.45 -30.46 -2.29
N PHE A 162 11.30 -29.80 -1.14
CA PHE A 162 10.67 -28.50 -1.07
C PHE A 162 11.28 -27.63 0.01
N GLN A 163 11.71 -26.41 -0.37
CA GLN A 163 12.36 -25.43 0.53
C GLN A 163 13.48 -26.03 1.41
N LYS A 164 14.38 -26.80 0.79
CA LYS A 164 15.49 -27.54 1.43
C LYS A 164 15.06 -28.71 2.34
N ASN A 165 13.78 -28.91 2.59
CA ASN A 165 13.29 -30.09 3.28
C ASN A 165 13.05 -31.24 2.29
N VAL A 166 13.23 -32.46 2.78
CA VAL A 166 12.88 -33.69 2.05
C VAL A 166 11.69 -34.33 2.75
N TYR A 167 10.66 -34.65 1.96
CA TYR A 167 9.47 -35.36 2.42
C TYR A 167 9.39 -36.70 1.69
N TRP A 168 9.14 -37.76 2.44
CA TRP A 168 9.06 -39.11 1.89
C TRP A 168 8.13 -39.99 2.70
N ALA A 169 7.38 -40.84 1.99
CA ALA A 169 6.58 -41.92 2.56
C ALA A 169 6.62 -43.12 1.59
N PRO A 170 6.46 -44.36 2.07
CA PRO A 170 6.52 -45.56 1.23
C PRO A 170 5.56 -45.53 0.03
N GLU A 171 4.39 -44.92 0.19
CA GLU A 171 3.34 -44.80 -0.82
C GLU A 171 3.78 -43.93 -2.03
N LEU A 172 4.77 -43.06 -1.85
CA LEU A 172 5.28 -42.20 -2.93
C LEU A 172 6.15 -42.95 -3.95
N ASN A 173 6.56 -44.19 -3.67
CA ASN A 173 7.35 -45.00 -4.58
C ASN A 173 6.61 -45.30 -5.90
N GLU A 174 5.28 -45.43 -5.87
CA GLU A 174 4.47 -45.66 -7.09
C GLU A 174 4.35 -44.41 -7.98
N TRP A 175 4.73 -43.26 -7.43
CA TRP A 175 4.59 -41.95 -8.05
C TRP A 175 5.94 -41.36 -8.49
N MET A 176 6.99 -42.18 -8.61
CA MET A 176 8.33 -41.77 -9.03
C MET A 176 8.32 -41.00 -10.37
N GLY A 177 8.91 -39.81 -10.37
CA GLY A 177 9.05 -38.94 -11.55
C GLY A 177 7.76 -38.22 -11.99
N LYS A 178 6.63 -38.41 -11.29
CA LYS A 178 5.34 -37.77 -11.59
C LYS A 178 5.20 -36.43 -10.88
N HIS A 179 4.29 -35.59 -11.37
CA HIS A 179 3.89 -34.36 -10.69
C HIS A 179 2.78 -34.69 -9.69
N LEU A 180 2.93 -34.25 -8.46
CA LEU A 180 1.96 -34.42 -7.39
C LEU A 180 1.60 -33.06 -6.80
N THR A 181 0.39 -32.94 -6.29
CA THR A 181 -0.06 -31.75 -5.58
C THR A 181 0.24 -31.90 -4.09
N VAL A 182 1.08 -31.03 -3.54
CA VAL A 182 1.49 -31.05 -2.14
C VAL A 182 0.84 -29.89 -1.40
N ARG A 183 0.13 -30.19 -0.31
CA ARG A 183 -0.48 -29.21 0.58
C ARG A 183 0.30 -29.14 1.90
N PHE A 184 0.73 -27.94 2.28
CA PHE A 184 1.61 -27.71 3.43
C PHE A 184 1.26 -26.42 4.18
N ASP A 185 1.55 -26.38 5.48
CA ASP A 185 1.44 -25.16 6.28
C ASP A 185 2.69 -24.29 6.03
N PRO A 186 2.55 -23.07 5.49
CA PRO A 186 3.69 -22.18 5.21
C PRO A 186 4.43 -21.72 6.46
N ASP A 187 3.81 -21.75 7.64
CA ASP A 187 4.46 -21.38 8.90
C ASP A 187 5.16 -22.58 9.55
N LYS A 188 4.78 -23.82 9.17
CA LYS A 188 5.26 -25.06 9.80
C LYS A 188 5.70 -26.10 8.77
N LEU A 189 6.74 -25.78 8.00
CA LEU A 189 7.27 -26.69 6.97
C LEU A 189 7.86 -28.00 7.52
N HIS A 190 8.19 -28.09 8.81
CA HIS A 190 8.73 -29.32 9.41
C HIS A 190 7.66 -30.37 9.72
N GLN A 191 6.37 -30.03 9.58
CA GLN A 191 5.26 -30.95 9.78
C GLN A 191 5.03 -31.84 8.55
N PRO A 192 4.33 -32.97 8.69
CA PRO A 192 3.94 -33.81 7.57
C PRO A 192 3.12 -33.01 6.54
N VAL A 193 3.39 -33.24 5.26
CA VAL A 193 2.67 -32.59 4.16
C VAL A 193 1.66 -33.54 3.56
N LYS A 194 0.51 -33.02 3.15
CA LYS A 194 -0.54 -33.82 2.52
C LYS A 194 -0.28 -33.93 1.02
N VAL A 195 -0.17 -35.14 0.49
CA VAL A 195 0.14 -35.36 -0.92
C VAL A 195 -1.08 -35.90 -1.67
N TYR A 196 -1.36 -35.30 -2.82
CA TYR A 196 -2.47 -35.64 -3.70
C TYR A 196 -1.96 -35.96 -5.11
N ASP A 197 -2.67 -36.84 -5.79
CA ASP A 197 -2.43 -37.12 -7.21
C ASP A 197 -2.84 -35.92 -8.10
N PRO A 198 -2.51 -35.95 -9.42
CA PRO A 198 -2.96 -34.91 -10.36
C PRO A 198 -4.49 -34.77 -10.47
N GLU A 199 -5.24 -35.84 -10.14
CA GLU A 199 -6.71 -35.87 -10.18
C GLU A 199 -7.34 -35.34 -8.88
N GLY A 200 -6.53 -35.01 -7.86
CA GLY A 200 -6.97 -34.48 -6.57
C GLY A 200 -7.32 -35.53 -5.52
N ARG A 201 -7.01 -36.81 -5.73
CA ARG A 201 -7.18 -37.88 -4.75
C ARG A 201 -6.04 -37.86 -3.74
N PHE A 202 -6.39 -38.07 -2.46
CA PHE A 202 -5.42 -38.14 -1.38
C PHE A 202 -4.59 -39.43 -1.49
N ILE A 203 -3.25 -39.30 -1.41
CA ILE A 203 -2.31 -40.43 -1.43
C ILE A 203 -1.87 -40.75 -0.01
N CYS A 204 -1.16 -39.82 0.63
CA CYS A 204 -0.56 -40.03 1.95
C CYS A 204 -0.19 -38.72 2.65
N ASP A 205 0.04 -38.80 3.96
CA ASP A 205 0.71 -37.76 4.72
C ASP A 205 2.22 -38.06 4.73
N ALA A 206 3.00 -37.26 4.00
CA ALA A 206 4.44 -37.47 3.87
C ALA A 206 5.20 -36.75 5.00
N PRO A 207 5.84 -37.47 5.93
CA PRO A 207 6.66 -36.85 6.97
C PRO A 207 7.89 -36.17 6.37
N CYS A 208 8.40 -35.17 7.10
CA CYS A 208 9.67 -34.53 6.77
C CYS A 208 10.83 -35.41 7.27
N THR A 209 11.48 -36.12 6.35
CA THR A 209 12.61 -37.02 6.61
C THR A 209 13.89 -36.25 6.89
N GLU A 210 14.15 -35.19 6.10
CA GLU A 210 15.31 -34.31 6.31
C GLU A 210 14.83 -32.88 6.59
N LYS A 211 15.04 -32.45 7.84
CA LYS A 211 14.75 -31.09 8.32
C LYS A 211 15.97 -30.20 8.09
N ALA A 212 16.10 -29.61 6.91
CA ALA A 212 17.12 -28.59 6.71
C ALA A 212 16.65 -27.27 7.33
N GLY A 213 17.11 -26.94 8.55
CA GLY A 213 16.75 -25.64 9.12
C GLY A 213 17.12 -25.31 10.56
N TYR A 214 17.38 -26.29 11.43
CA TYR A 214 17.71 -25.96 12.83
C TYR A 214 19.00 -25.11 12.93
N ASN A 215 19.98 -25.40 12.07
CA ASN A 215 21.25 -24.65 12.03
C ASN A 215 21.21 -23.37 11.16
N GLU A 216 20.07 -23.03 10.53
CA GLU A 216 19.94 -21.86 9.65
C GLU A 216 19.20 -20.67 10.28
N GLN A 217 18.49 -20.82 11.40
CA GLN A 217 17.81 -19.68 12.04
C GLN A 217 18.79 -18.56 12.44
N ALA A 218 19.99 -18.93 12.92
CA ALA A 218 21.07 -17.98 13.18
C ALA A 218 21.61 -17.33 11.90
N LYS A 219 21.64 -18.06 10.77
CA LYS A 219 22.09 -17.54 9.47
C LYS A 219 21.05 -16.61 8.84
N ALA A 220 19.76 -16.94 8.93
CA ALA A 220 18.65 -16.12 8.46
C ALA A 220 18.54 -14.81 9.27
N ALA A 221 18.69 -14.87 10.60
CA ALA A 221 18.73 -13.68 11.45
C ALA A 221 19.96 -12.80 11.15
N ARG A 222 21.13 -13.40 10.87
CA ARG A 222 22.32 -12.66 10.43
C ARG A 222 22.12 -12.03 9.05
N HIS A 223 21.51 -12.74 8.12
CA HIS A 223 21.22 -12.23 6.78
C HIS A 223 20.24 -11.05 6.80
N GLU A 224 19.17 -11.12 7.61
CA GLU A 224 18.22 -10.03 7.77
C GLU A 224 18.83 -8.81 8.49
N ARG A 225 19.69 -9.03 9.50
CA ARG A 225 20.49 -7.93 10.11
C ARG A 225 21.41 -7.27 9.08
N ASN A 226 22.12 -8.07 8.29
CA ASN A 226 23.04 -7.57 7.24
C ASN A 226 22.28 -6.79 6.16
N ARG A 227 21.09 -7.26 5.75
CA ARG A 227 20.23 -6.57 4.79
C ARG A 227 19.77 -5.21 5.31
N ARG A 228 19.32 -5.13 6.57
CA ARG A 228 18.92 -3.86 7.21
C ARG A 228 20.10 -2.88 7.33
N ALA A 229 21.29 -3.37 7.69
CA ALA A 229 22.51 -2.56 7.73
C ALA A 229 22.87 -2.01 6.33
N LEU A 230 22.77 -2.84 5.29
CA LEU A 230 23.04 -2.44 3.89
C LEU A 230 22.08 -1.34 3.42
N VAL A 231 20.78 -1.48 3.70
CA VAL A 231 19.78 -0.43 3.36
C VAL A 231 20.08 0.89 4.07
N LYS A 232 20.49 0.84 5.35
CA LYS A 232 20.89 2.05 6.10
C LYS A 232 22.13 2.71 5.49
N LEU A 233 23.14 1.93 5.13
CA LEU A 233 24.35 2.42 4.46
C LEU A 233 24.04 3.03 3.09
N ASN A 234 23.17 2.41 2.30
CA ASN A 234 22.76 2.97 1.01
C ASN A 234 22.01 4.30 1.17
N LYS A 235 21.16 4.43 2.19
CA LYS A 235 20.48 5.70 2.50
C LYS A 235 21.48 6.79 2.92
N ALA A 236 22.49 6.43 3.71
CA ALA A 236 23.57 7.34 4.09
C ALA A 236 24.42 7.75 2.88
N LYS A 237 24.80 6.80 2.02
CA LYS A 237 25.51 7.02 0.75
C LYS A 237 24.72 7.96 -0.17
N ALA A 238 23.41 7.75 -0.31
CA ALA A 238 22.55 8.61 -1.11
C ALA A 238 22.47 10.04 -0.55
N LYS A 239 22.46 10.20 0.78
CA LYS A 239 22.49 11.53 1.42
C LYS A 239 23.82 12.24 1.17
N LEU A 240 24.95 11.53 1.34
CA LEU A 240 26.28 12.07 1.06
C LEU A 240 26.46 12.45 -0.41
N HIS A 241 25.99 11.60 -1.32
CA HIS A 241 26.04 11.89 -2.76
C HIS A 241 25.25 13.15 -3.13
N LYS A 242 24.09 13.39 -2.50
CA LYS A 242 23.32 14.63 -2.68
C LYS A 242 24.04 15.87 -2.15
N GLN A 243 24.74 15.73 -1.01
CA GLN A 243 25.53 16.83 -0.44
C GLN A 243 26.74 17.15 -1.33
N MET A 244 27.47 16.12 -1.78
CA MET A 244 28.59 16.29 -2.70
C MET A 244 28.13 16.86 -4.05
N SER A 245 27.01 16.40 -4.61
CA SER A 245 26.50 16.96 -5.87
C SER A 245 26.11 18.44 -5.74
N ALA A 246 25.58 18.85 -4.58
CA ALA A 246 25.28 20.25 -4.33
C ALA A 246 26.55 21.11 -4.17
N ALA A 247 27.58 20.58 -3.48
CA ALA A 247 28.87 21.26 -3.35
C ALA A 247 29.62 21.37 -4.70
N GLN A 248 29.61 20.29 -5.50
CA GLN A 248 30.20 20.27 -6.85
C GLN A 248 29.49 21.23 -7.80
N LEU A 249 28.15 21.36 -7.69
CA LEU A 249 27.42 22.41 -8.41
C LEU A 249 27.86 23.79 -7.94
N GLY A 250 28.04 24.01 -6.64
CA GLY A 250 28.56 25.27 -6.10
C GLY A 250 29.93 25.67 -6.67
N GLU A 251 30.86 24.73 -6.81
CA GLU A 251 32.17 24.96 -7.45
C GLU A 251 32.04 25.26 -8.96
N LEU A 252 31.16 24.55 -9.68
CA LEU A 252 30.86 24.81 -11.09
C LEU A 252 30.24 26.20 -11.31
N TYR A 253 29.42 26.68 -10.38
CA TYR A 253 28.84 28.03 -10.41
C TYR A 253 29.77 29.11 -9.85
N ALA A 254 30.91 28.74 -9.26
CA ALA A 254 31.93 29.67 -8.79
C ALA A 254 32.95 30.06 -9.89
N ALA A 255 32.69 29.71 -11.15
CA ALA A 255 33.48 30.18 -12.29
C ALA A 255 33.48 31.72 -12.39
N ASP A 256 34.62 32.24 -12.87
CA ASP A 256 35.19 33.57 -12.62
C ASP A 256 34.22 34.77 -12.56
N PRO A 257 34.48 35.74 -11.66
CA PRO A 257 33.72 36.98 -11.62
C PRO A 257 33.78 37.65 -13.01
N PRO A 258 32.64 38.15 -13.54
CA PRO A 258 32.63 38.78 -14.85
C PRO A 258 33.63 39.95 -14.85
N GLU A 259 34.54 39.97 -15.84
CA GLU A 259 35.45 41.09 -16.04
C GLU A 259 34.64 42.39 -16.07
N LYS A 260 35.01 43.35 -15.20
CA LYS A 260 34.33 44.64 -15.11
C LYS A 260 34.36 45.30 -16.49
N PRO A 261 33.21 45.64 -17.10
CA PRO A 261 33.21 46.27 -18.41
C PRO A 261 33.86 47.66 -18.30
N GLU A 262 34.84 47.93 -19.17
CA GLU A 262 35.52 49.24 -19.20
C GLU A 262 34.51 50.35 -19.54
N PRO A 263 34.51 51.48 -18.82
CA PRO A 263 33.56 52.56 -19.04
C PRO A 263 33.82 53.25 -20.38
N ILE A 264 32.88 53.07 -21.31
CA ILE A 264 32.86 53.72 -22.63
C ILE A 264 32.68 55.23 -22.43
N ARG A 265 33.70 56.02 -22.76
CA ARG A 265 33.63 57.49 -22.69
C ARG A 265 33.18 58.06 -24.05
N PRO A 266 32.24 59.02 -24.08
CA PRO A 266 31.79 59.63 -25.33
C PRO A 266 32.85 60.57 -25.94
N THR A 267 33.00 60.52 -27.27
CA THR A 267 34.06 61.18 -28.06
C THR A 267 34.02 62.72 -28.06
N ILE A 268 32.91 63.35 -27.67
CA ILE A 268 32.83 64.82 -27.59
C ILE A 268 32.22 65.22 -26.25
N THR A 269 32.99 65.94 -25.44
CA THR A 269 32.53 66.57 -24.19
C THR A 269 32.49 68.08 -24.39
N ARG A 270 31.32 68.72 -24.19
CA ARG A 270 31.22 70.18 -24.08
C ARG A 270 31.48 70.59 -22.64
N ILE A 271 32.31 71.60 -22.45
CA ILE A 271 32.60 72.19 -21.14
C ILE A 271 31.36 72.99 -20.72
N VAL A 272 30.71 72.58 -19.64
CA VAL A 272 29.70 73.41 -18.96
C VAL A 272 30.45 74.36 -18.03
N THR A 273 30.36 75.66 -18.29
CA THR A 273 30.81 76.73 -17.38
C THR A 273 29.57 77.34 -16.74
N GLY A 274 29.28 76.93 -15.51
CA GLY A 274 28.15 77.43 -14.71
C GLY A 274 28.19 76.85 -13.30
N ASN A 275 28.04 77.72 -12.29
CA ASN A 275 28.40 77.52 -10.89
C ASN A 275 27.88 76.23 -10.23
N LEU A 276 28.77 75.57 -9.49
CA LEU A 276 28.49 74.48 -8.57
C LEU A 276 27.58 74.93 -7.40
N ALA A 277 26.39 74.34 -7.33
CA ALA A 277 25.71 74.05 -6.08
C ALA A 277 24.89 72.76 -6.30
N ILE A 278 25.29 71.67 -5.64
CA ILE A 278 24.53 70.42 -5.62
C ILE A 278 23.51 70.55 -4.49
N GLU A 279 22.24 70.55 -4.86
CA GLU A 279 21.08 70.54 -3.98
C GLU A 279 20.95 69.13 -3.37
N GLN A 280 21.05 69.01 -2.05
CA GLN A 280 20.78 67.76 -1.34
C GLN A 280 19.27 67.61 -1.15
N GLU A 281 18.64 66.71 -1.92
CA GLU A 281 17.26 66.29 -1.65
C GLU A 281 17.22 65.39 -0.41
N THR A 282 16.66 65.90 0.68
CA THR A 282 16.23 65.10 1.85
C THR A 282 14.78 64.67 1.65
N ASP A 283 14.58 63.45 1.13
CA ASP A 283 13.24 62.87 1.01
C ASP A 283 12.81 62.30 2.37
N VAL A 284 12.21 63.15 3.21
CA VAL A 284 11.57 62.77 4.48
C VAL A 284 10.10 62.53 4.18
N MET A 285 9.70 61.27 4.02
CA MET A 285 8.30 60.89 3.82
C MET A 285 7.42 61.44 4.94
N SER A 286 6.29 62.05 4.57
CA SER A 286 5.37 62.67 5.53
C SER A 286 4.59 61.62 6.32
N GLN A 287 4.20 61.98 7.55
CA GLN A 287 3.52 61.06 8.47
C GLN A 287 2.18 60.53 7.90
N ASP A 288 1.51 61.33 7.08
CA ASP A 288 0.26 60.96 6.40
C ASP A 288 0.48 59.90 5.30
N GLU A 289 1.62 59.94 4.60
CA GLU A 289 1.97 58.93 3.59
C GLU A 289 2.35 57.58 4.22
N TYR A 290 2.93 57.62 5.42
CA TYR A 290 3.24 56.44 6.20
C TYR A 290 1.97 55.75 6.73
N GLU A 291 1.02 56.53 7.26
CA GLU A 291 -0.27 56.01 7.73
C GLU A 291 -1.12 55.44 6.58
N ALA A 292 -1.08 56.08 5.39
CA ALA A 292 -1.75 55.56 4.19
C ALA A 292 -1.13 54.24 3.68
N GLY A 293 0.17 54.02 3.86
CA GLY A 293 0.85 52.76 3.55
C GLY A 293 0.44 51.64 4.52
N ILE A 294 0.29 51.96 5.80
CA ILE A 294 -0.13 51.01 6.85
C ILE A 294 -1.60 50.60 6.67
N ALA A 295 -2.49 51.56 6.36
CA ALA A 295 -3.89 51.26 6.09
C ALA A 295 -4.08 50.33 4.87
N ARG A 296 -3.28 50.52 3.81
CA ARG A 296 -3.23 49.60 2.65
C ARG A 296 -2.73 48.20 3.02
N GLY A 297 -1.73 48.11 3.91
CA GLY A 297 -1.21 46.84 4.40
C GLY A 297 -2.23 46.05 5.24
N LEU A 298 -2.98 46.74 6.11
CA LEU A 298 -4.00 46.10 6.94
C LEU A 298 -5.23 45.66 6.14
N SER A 299 -5.67 46.41 5.12
CA SER A 299 -6.78 46.00 4.25
C SER A 299 -6.47 44.74 3.44
N LEU A 300 -5.20 44.47 3.16
CA LEU A 300 -4.72 43.25 2.49
C LEU A 300 -4.72 42.00 3.40
N ILE A 301 -4.76 42.18 4.73
CA ILE A 301 -4.66 41.09 5.72
C ILE A 301 -6.02 40.73 6.33
N SER A 302 -7.02 41.62 6.31
CA SER A 302 -8.27 41.45 7.07
C SER A 302 -9.58 41.22 6.28
N GLY A 303 -9.58 41.06 4.96
CA GLY A 303 -10.86 40.92 4.24
C GLY A 303 -10.83 40.32 2.83
N ASP A 304 -11.26 39.06 2.78
CA ASP A 304 -12.03 38.37 1.74
C ASP A 304 -11.44 38.10 0.33
N SER A 305 -11.59 36.85 -0.08
CA SER A 305 -11.07 36.25 -1.30
C SER A 305 -11.79 36.75 -2.56
N SER A 306 -11.11 37.48 -3.45
CA SER A 306 -11.38 37.42 -4.89
C SER A 306 -10.34 38.19 -5.74
N ILE A 307 -9.68 37.46 -6.64
CA ILE A 307 -9.16 37.91 -7.95
C ILE A 307 -8.07 39.00 -7.92
N ILE A 308 -6.81 38.60 -8.12
CA ILE A 308 -5.75 39.52 -8.60
C ILE A 308 -5.98 39.75 -10.11
N PRO A 309 -6.33 40.96 -10.58
CA PRO A 309 -6.38 41.21 -12.01
C PRO A 309 -4.95 41.38 -12.56
N PHE A 310 -4.61 40.61 -13.60
CA PHE A 310 -3.37 40.78 -14.35
C PHE A 310 -3.29 42.20 -14.95
N PRO A 311 -2.14 42.89 -14.86
CA PRO A 311 -1.97 44.21 -15.45
C PRO A 311 -2.12 44.13 -16.98
N ARG A 312 -3.15 44.81 -17.50
CA ARG A 312 -3.34 45.03 -18.95
C ARG A 312 -2.29 46.04 -19.41
N GLY A 313 -1.39 45.57 -20.27
CA GLY A 313 -0.28 46.36 -20.77
C GLY A 313 -0.68 47.35 -21.86
N ASP A 314 0.00 48.49 -21.85
CA ASP A 314 0.29 49.31 -23.03
C ASP A 314 1.82 49.57 -23.10
N ARG A 315 2.52 48.50 -23.52
CA ARG A 315 3.59 48.39 -24.55
C ARG A 315 4.86 49.27 -24.52
N PRO A 316 5.95 48.89 -25.25
CA PRO A 316 6.08 47.72 -26.15
C PRO A 316 7.24 46.76 -25.85
N ALA A 317 7.05 45.51 -26.27
CA ALA A 317 8.05 44.45 -26.36
C ALA A 317 8.52 44.27 -27.82
N GLY A 318 9.78 43.86 -27.99
CA GLY A 318 10.36 43.32 -29.24
C GLY A 318 11.85 43.66 -29.31
N SER A 319 12.79 42.71 -29.41
CA SER A 319 12.86 41.71 -30.48
C SER A 319 13.29 40.30 -30.02
N ALA A 320 12.61 39.30 -30.58
CA ALA A 320 12.86 37.87 -30.43
C ALA A 320 14.05 37.36 -31.24
N SER A 321 14.64 36.22 -30.82
CA SER A 321 15.25 35.27 -31.75
C SER A 321 15.01 33.83 -31.25
N GLY A 322 14.19 33.08 -31.97
CA GLY A 322 13.96 31.66 -31.72
C GLY A 322 15.08 30.76 -32.25
N ARG A 323 15.11 29.51 -31.79
CA ARG A 323 15.75 28.40 -32.52
C ARG A 323 14.92 27.12 -32.41
N LYS A 324 14.76 26.51 -33.58
CA LYS A 324 14.04 25.28 -33.91
C LYS A 324 14.77 24.03 -33.40
N SER A 325 13.99 22.95 -33.34
CA SER A 325 14.39 21.55 -33.20
C SER A 325 15.48 21.12 -34.18
N ARG A 326 16.25 20.09 -33.79
CA ARG A 326 16.97 19.24 -34.73
C ARG A 326 16.92 17.78 -34.27
N ALA A 327 16.63 16.94 -35.25
CA ALA A 327 16.45 15.51 -35.19
C ALA A 327 17.73 14.72 -34.89
N GLU A 328 17.44 13.48 -34.49
CA GLU A 328 18.23 12.25 -34.54
C GLU A 328 19.25 12.16 -35.68
N THR A 329 20.37 11.52 -35.35
CA THR A 329 21.08 10.60 -36.23
C THR A 329 21.27 9.30 -35.47
#